data_AF-A0A7J9VQD9-F1
#
_entry.id   AF-A0A7J9VQD9-F1
#
_cell.length_a   1.000
_cell.length_b   1.000
_cell.length_c   1.000
_cell.angle_alpha   90.00
_cell.angle_beta   90.00
_cell.angle_gamma   90.00
#
_symmetry.space_group_name_H-M   'P 1'
#
loop_
_entity.id
_entity.type
_entity.pdbx_description
1 polymer ?
#
loop_
_entity_poly.entity_id
_entity_poly.type
_entity_poly.pdbx_seq_one_letter_code
_entity_poly.pdbx_strand_id
1 'polypeptide(L)'
;KVAVTVSAIMGSVNGSPVANVMTTGTFTIPLMRRVGYTKEFSGAVEAASSVGGQMLPPVMGAGAFLIAEFTQTSYTTIVLVSIVPALLYFLSVYLLVDFQAIKQNLRGLPAEELPDWKSVLLRGWYYMIPLVLLFTLVVMRFSPAFAGFWAIVSIVVIGVLVPYRGHRMNLRDIFDALRIGGMSSLTVGAVVGTIGIVIGVVDLTGLGLRFSDLIVDLSGGYLLAALVLVTVVSWLLGAGLTVTSSYIMVAILAAPALTDMGVPLLVAHLIVFWVSQDANVTPPIALASFAASGISGGRPMRTAWQSWLLARGLYIVPFLMAYTALVDGPVADAVPVVISAVIGIYALSAGMSGYLRKPTTWYERIVLLAAGILLIAPGLVTNLIGLSLGVVVYVLQWLRTSRPTRDVSQPEESRG
;
A
#
# COMPACT_ATOMS: atom_id res chain seq x y z
N LYS A 1 -7.79 -9.55 -7.71
CA LYS A 1 -7.48 -10.32 -6.47
C LYS A 1 -6.05 -10.85 -6.47
N VAL A 2 -5.70 -11.80 -7.33
CA VAL A 2 -4.32 -12.35 -7.41
C VAL A 2 -3.27 -11.25 -7.60
N ALA A 3 -3.53 -10.26 -8.46
CA ALA A 3 -2.67 -9.10 -8.63
C ALA A 3 -2.34 -8.41 -7.29
N VAL A 4 -3.35 -8.11 -6.49
CA VAL A 4 -3.19 -7.46 -5.17
C VAL A 4 -2.27 -8.27 -4.26
N THR A 5 -2.48 -9.58 -4.16
CA THR A 5 -1.68 -10.46 -3.30
C THR A 5 -0.25 -10.64 -3.80
N VAL A 6 -0.06 -10.80 -5.12
CA VAL A 6 1.27 -10.97 -5.71
C VAL A 6 2.08 -9.69 -5.61
N SER A 7 1.48 -8.53 -5.90
CA SER A 7 2.13 -7.23 -5.73
C SER A 7 2.40 -6.92 -4.27
N ALA A 8 1.58 -7.40 -3.32
CA ALA A 8 1.88 -7.28 -1.89
C ALA A 8 3.18 -8.03 -1.52
N ILE A 9 3.28 -9.29 -1.94
CA ILE A 9 4.44 -10.15 -1.63
C ILE A 9 5.71 -9.64 -2.33
N MET A 10 5.65 -9.29 -3.62
CA MET A 10 6.85 -8.78 -4.30
C MET A 10 7.19 -7.36 -3.87
N GLY A 11 6.17 -6.55 -3.58
CA GLY A 11 6.31 -5.19 -3.11
C GLY A 11 7.00 -5.09 -1.75
N SER A 12 6.70 -6.01 -0.84
CA SER A 12 7.33 -6.07 0.48
C SER A 12 8.82 -6.43 0.44
N VAL A 13 9.30 -6.90 -0.71
CA VAL A 13 10.71 -7.27 -0.95
C VAL A 13 11.45 -6.18 -1.70
N ASN A 14 10.89 -5.66 -2.79
CA ASN A 14 11.57 -4.66 -3.63
C ASN A 14 11.43 -3.23 -3.11
N GLY A 15 10.43 -2.94 -2.27
CA GLY A 15 10.24 -1.65 -1.62
C GLY A 15 10.10 -0.48 -2.59
N SER A 16 9.62 -0.70 -3.83
CA SER A 16 9.49 0.33 -4.87
C SER A 16 8.23 0.12 -5.71
N PRO A 17 7.25 1.05 -5.67
CA PRO A 17 5.99 0.90 -6.39
C PRO A 17 6.19 0.76 -7.90
N VAL A 18 7.06 1.58 -8.50
CA VAL A 18 7.34 1.54 -9.94
C VAL A 18 8.04 0.25 -10.33
N ALA A 19 9.04 -0.19 -9.55
CA ALA A 19 9.73 -1.45 -9.83
C ALA A 19 8.78 -2.66 -9.70
N ASN A 20 7.85 -2.61 -8.75
CA ASN A 20 6.84 -3.65 -8.57
C ASN A 20 5.91 -3.70 -9.79
N VAL A 21 5.37 -2.56 -10.24
CA VAL A 21 4.58 -2.48 -11.48
C VAL A 21 5.35 -3.04 -12.69
N MET A 22 6.63 -2.71 -12.83
CA MET A 22 7.45 -3.17 -13.96
C MET A 22 7.82 -4.65 -13.89
N THR A 23 7.63 -5.31 -12.74
CA THR A 23 7.90 -6.74 -12.55
C THR A 23 6.60 -7.53 -12.53
N THR A 24 5.78 -7.40 -11.48
CA THR A 24 4.51 -8.14 -11.34
C THR A 24 3.48 -7.73 -12.39
N GLY A 25 3.42 -6.44 -12.72
CA GLY A 25 2.47 -5.89 -13.69
C GLY A 25 2.57 -6.51 -15.08
N THR A 26 3.75 -6.97 -15.49
CA THR A 26 3.96 -7.62 -16.79
C THR A 26 3.18 -8.94 -16.94
N PHE A 27 2.81 -9.58 -15.83
CA PHE A 27 2.01 -10.81 -15.81
C PHE A 27 0.59 -10.59 -15.29
N THR A 28 0.41 -9.76 -14.27
CA THR A 28 -0.89 -9.53 -13.63
C THR A 28 -1.82 -8.67 -14.48
N ILE A 29 -1.32 -7.67 -15.19
CA ILE A 29 -2.14 -6.78 -16.04
C ILE A 29 -2.73 -7.57 -17.23
N PRO A 30 -1.96 -8.34 -18.02
CA PRO A 30 -2.53 -9.17 -19.07
C PRO A 30 -3.55 -10.19 -18.54
N LEU A 31 -3.31 -10.77 -17.36
CA LEU A 31 -4.22 -11.71 -16.73
C LEU A 31 -5.57 -11.07 -16.37
N MET A 32 -5.54 -9.88 -15.73
CA MET A 32 -6.75 -9.13 -15.41
C MET A 32 -7.54 -8.76 -16.68
N ARG A 33 -6.84 -8.41 -17.76
CA ARG A 33 -7.47 -8.12 -19.06
C ARG A 33 -8.12 -9.34 -19.68
N ARG A 34 -7.53 -10.53 -19.58
CA ARG A 34 -8.13 -11.79 -20.06
C ARG A 34 -9.42 -12.13 -19.32
N VAL A 35 -9.46 -11.84 -18.02
CA VAL A 35 -10.66 -12.02 -17.17
C VAL A 35 -11.77 -11.03 -17.51
N GLY A 36 -11.46 -9.91 -18.19
CA GLY A 36 -12.45 -8.95 -18.69
C GLY A 36 -12.34 -7.54 -18.11
N TYR A 37 -11.34 -7.24 -17.28
CA TYR A 37 -11.11 -5.87 -16.82
C TYR A 37 -10.63 -4.96 -17.96
N THR A 38 -10.99 -3.67 -17.88
CA THR A 38 -10.51 -2.66 -18.84
C THR A 38 -9.00 -2.43 -18.70
N LYS A 39 -8.37 -1.85 -19.72
CA LYS A 39 -6.93 -1.53 -19.72
C LYS A 39 -6.58 -0.58 -18.58
N GLU A 40 -7.35 0.49 -18.43
CA GLU A 40 -7.17 1.48 -17.38
C GLU A 40 -7.34 0.86 -15.99
N PHE A 41 -8.37 0.03 -15.79
CA PHE A 41 -8.64 -0.55 -14.47
C PHE A 41 -7.58 -1.57 -14.08
N SER A 42 -7.13 -2.39 -15.04
CA SER A 42 -6.06 -3.37 -14.80
C SER A 42 -4.75 -2.68 -14.40
N GLY A 43 -4.37 -1.60 -15.09
CA GLY A 43 -3.21 -0.80 -14.71
C GLY A 43 -3.39 -0.11 -13.35
N ALA A 44 -4.58 0.38 -13.07
CA ALA A 44 -4.90 1.05 -11.81
C ALA A 44 -4.81 0.12 -10.60
N VAL A 45 -5.33 -1.11 -10.72
CA VAL A 45 -5.22 -2.15 -9.68
C VAL A 45 -3.76 -2.48 -9.38
N GLU A 46 -2.96 -2.66 -10.42
CA GLU A 46 -1.55 -2.97 -10.25
C GLU A 46 -0.79 -1.83 -9.57
N ALA A 47 -1.02 -0.58 -10.01
CA ALA A 47 -0.40 0.59 -9.42
C ALA A 47 -0.77 0.78 -7.95
N ALA A 48 -2.07 0.71 -7.62
CA ALA A 48 -2.55 0.83 -6.25
C ALA A 48 -2.00 -0.29 -5.34
N SER A 49 -1.97 -1.53 -5.83
CA SER A 49 -1.42 -2.66 -5.08
C SER A 49 0.09 -2.53 -4.88
N SER A 50 0.79 -2.00 -5.88
CA SER A 50 2.24 -1.80 -5.85
C SER A 50 2.69 -0.75 -4.84
N VAL A 51 1.90 0.32 -4.67
CA VAL A 51 2.16 1.36 -3.67
C VAL A 51 2.15 0.80 -2.25
N GLY A 52 1.16 -0.03 -1.91
CA GLY A 52 1.09 -0.64 -0.58
C GLY A 52 2.26 -1.56 -0.26
N GLY A 53 2.91 -2.11 -1.29
CA GLY A 53 4.04 -3.04 -1.14
C GLY A 53 5.19 -2.42 -0.35
N GLN A 54 5.44 -1.12 -0.52
CA GLN A 54 6.52 -0.42 0.15
C GLN A 54 6.32 -0.26 1.67
N MET A 55 5.07 -0.39 2.12
CA MET A 55 4.66 -0.29 3.52
C MET A 55 4.59 -1.66 4.20
N LEU A 56 4.57 -2.74 3.42
CA LEU A 56 4.39 -4.09 3.94
C LEU A 56 5.76 -4.71 4.32
N PRO A 57 5.91 -5.23 5.54
CA PRO A 57 6.99 -6.13 5.94
C PRO A 57 7.20 -7.32 4.99
N PRO A 58 8.43 -7.85 4.84
CA PRO A 58 9.53 -7.79 5.83
C PRO A 58 10.68 -6.83 5.53
N VAL A 59 10.89 -6.43 4.26
CA VAL A 59 12.00 -5.52 3.90
C VAL A 59 11.54 -4.07 3.98
N MET A 60 10.30 -3.82 3.56
CA MET A 60 9.74 -2.47 3.40
C MET A 60 10.65 -1.61 2.48
N GLY A 61 10.21 -0.42 2.10
CA GLY A 61 11.10 0.51 1.38
C GLY A 61 12.33 0.92 2.18
N ALA A 62 13.33 1.51 1.51
CA ALA A 62 14.47 2.16 2.18
C ALA A 62 14.04 3.20 3.23
N GLY A 63 12.82 3.74 3.13
CA GLY A 63 12.22 4.62 4.13
C GLY A 63 12.13 4.01 5.54
N ALA A 64 11.92 2.70 5.69
CA ALA A 64 11.84 2.08 7.02
C ALA A 64 13.17 2.19 7.81
N PHE A 65 14.31 2.12 7.11
CA PHE A 65 15.62 2.35 7.72
C PHE A 65 15.81 3.80 8.15
N LEU A 66 15.29 4.74 7.37
CA LEU A 66 15.35 6.16 7.71
C LEU A 66 14.40 6.51 8.87
N ILE A 67 13.25 5.84 8.99
CA ILE A 67 12.40 5.95 10.19
C ILE A 67 13.18 5.46 11.41
N ALA A 68 13.88 4.32 11.31
CA ALA A 68 14.69 3.78 12.40
C ALA A 68 15.76 4.78 12.84
N GLU A 69 16.44 5.41 11.87
CA GLU A 69 17.46 6.42 12.14
C GLU A 69 16.87 7.70 12.75
N PHE A 70 15.81 8.28 12.17
CA PHE A 70 15.25 9.53 12.68
C PHE A 70 14.59 9.39 14.05
N THR A 71 13.90 8.27 14.28
CA THR A 71 13.20 8.04 15.54
C THR A 71 14.07 7.34 16.59
N GLN A 72 15.29 6.93 16.21
CA GLN A 72 16.18 6.09 17.02
C GLN A 72 15.48 4.83 17.57
N THR A 73 14.50 4.31 16.82
CA THR A 73 13.78 3.09 17.18
C THR A 73 14.33 1.89 16.42
N SER A 74 14.25 0.72 17.05
CA SER A 74 14.68 -0.52 16.39
C SER A 74 13.86 -0.78 15.12
N TYR A 75 14.54 -1.12 14.02
CA TYR A 75 13.90 -1.54 12.78
C TYR A 75 12.88 -2.66 12.98
N THR A 76 13.15 -3.62 13.87
CA THR A 76 12.21 -4.70 14.20
C THR A 76 10.88 -4.15 14.74
N THR A 77 10.92 -3.10 15.58
CA THR A 77 9.72 -2.45 16.10
C THR A 77 8.92 -1.83 14.95
N ILE A 78 9.57 -1.07 14.07
CA ILE A 78 8.93 -0.42 12.91
C ILE A 78 8.24 -1.47 12.03
N VAL A 79 8.95 -2.56 11.73
CA VAL A 79 8.42 -3.68 10.93
C VAL A 79 7.16 -4.26 11.59
N LEU A 80 7.21 -4.58 12.88
CA LEU A 80 6.09 -5.21 13.59
C LEU A 80 4.85 -4.31 13.64
N VAL A 81 5.02 -3.03 13.97
CA VAL A 81 3.88 -2.10 14.07
C VAL A 81 3.30 -1.73 12.69
N SER A 82 4.07 -1.89 11.61
CA SER A 82 3.60 -1.61 10.25
C SER A 82 2.75 -2.72 9.63
N ILE A 83 2.78 -3.95 10.18
CA ILE A 83 2.04 -5.10 9.63
C ILE A 83 0.54 -4.78 9.53
N VAL A 84 -0.06 -4.37 10.63
CA VAL A 84 -1.51 -4.15 10.73
C VAL A 84 -1.97 -3.02 9.80
N PRO A 85 -1.38 -1.81 9.84
CA PRO A 85 -1.65 -0.75 8.87
C PRO A 85 -1.59 -1.23 7.42
N ALA A 86 -0.55 -1.99 7.05
CA ALA A 86 -0.33 -2.42 5.68
C ALA A 86 -1.39 -3.43 5.23
N LEU A 87 -1.76 -4.37 6.11
CA LEU A 87 -2.83 -5.33 5.85
C LEU A 87 -4.19 -4.64 5.68
N LEU A 88 -4.49 -3.59 6.46
CA LEU A 88 -5.71 -2.80 6.31
C LEU A 88 -5.75 -2.09 4.94
N TYR A 89 -4.63 -1.52 4.48
CA TYR A 89 -4.53 -0.96 3.14
C TYR A 89 -4.79 -2.00 2.04
N PHE A 90 -4.11 -3.15 2.12
CA PHE A 90 -4.29 -4.22 1.15
C PHE A 90 -5.70 -4.80 1.17
N LEU A 91 -6.33 -4.89 2.35
CA LEU A 91 -7.74 -5.27 2.49
C LEU A 91 -8.64 -4.27 1.74
N SER A 92 -8.42 -2.97 1.91
CA SER A 92 -9.17 -1.94 1.19
C SER A 92 -9.06 -2.11 -0.33
N VAL A 93 -7.83 -2.25 -0.86
CA VAL A 93 -7.62 -2.45 -2.31
C VAL A 93 -8.27 -3.76 -2.77
N TYR A 94 -8.11 -4.84 -2.00
CA TYR A 94 -8.67 -6.15 -2.31
C TYR A 94 -10.19 -6.10 -2.41
N LEU A 95 -10.87 -5.49 -1.44
CA LEU A 95 -12.33 -5.38 -1.39
C LEU A 95 -12.88 -4.53 -2.54
N LEU A 96 -12.24 -3.41 -2.86
CA LEU A 96 -12.65 -2.59 -4.00
C LEU A 96 -12.55 -3.35 -5.32
N VAL A 97 -11.48 -4.13 -5.50
CA VAL A 97 -11.31 -4.99 -6.68
C VAL A 97 -12.33 -6.12 -6.73
N ASP A 98 -12.63 -6.73 -5.58
CA ASP A 98 -13.64 -7.79 -5.46
C ASP A 98 -15.04 -7.29 -5.80
N PHE A 99 -15.48 -6.20 -5.17
CA PHE A 99 -16.78 -5.61 -5.47
C PHE A 99 -16.89 -5.18 -6.94
N GLN A 100 -15.81 -4.67 -7.53
CA GLN A 100 -15.80 -4.38 -8.97
C GLN A 100 -15.94 -5.64 -9.83
N ALA A 101 -15.29 -6.75 -9.45
CA ALA A 101 -15.41 -8.04 -10.14
C ALA A 101 -16.86 -8.55 -10.12
N ILE A 102 -17.48 -8.53 -8.93
CA ILE A 102 -18.85 -9.01 -8.73
C ILE A 102 -19.83 -8.12 -9.50
N LYS A 103 -19.66 -6.80 -9.46
CA LYS A 103 -20.52 -5.85 -10.18
C LYS A 103 -20.47 -6.03 -11.70
N GLN A 104 -19.32 -6.42 -12.24
CA GLN A 104 -19.13 -6.70 -13.66
C GLN A 104 -19.42 -8.17 -14.02
N ASN A 105 -19.84 -8.99 -13.05
CA ASN A 105 -20.09 -10.42 -13.22
C ASN A 105 -18.90 -11.17 -13.85
N LEU A 106 -17.67 -10.75 -13.51
CA LEU A 106 -16.46 -11.37 -14.05
C LEU A 106 -16.26 -12.75 -13.43
N ARG A 107 -16.03 -13.75 -14.28
CA ARG A 107 -15.68 -15.11 -13.86
C ARG A 107 -14.17 -15.30 -13.89
N GLY A 108 -13.64 -15.99 -12.89
CA GLY A 108 -12.23 -16.38 -12.88
C GLY A 108 -11.88 -17.32 -14.04
N LEU A 109 -10.58 -17.53 -14.26
CA LEU A 109 -10.13 -18.50 -15.24
C LEU A 109 -10.57 -19.93 -14.85
N PRO A 110 -10.81 -20.81 -15.84
CA PRO A 110 -11.05 -22.23 -15.60
C PRO A 110 -9.92 -22.86 -14.78
N ALA A 111 -10.25 -23.85 -13.94
CA ALA A 111 -9.27 -24.49 -13.07
C ALA A 111 -8.17 -25.22 -13.87
N GLU A 112 -8.49 -25.63 -15.09
CA GLU A 112 -7.59 -26.32 -16.02
C GLU A 112 -6.50 -25.40 -16.59
N GLU A 113 -6.75 -24.08 -16.63
CA GLU A 113 -5.77 -23.08 -17.06
C GLU A 113 -4.84 -22.64 -15.92
N LEU A 114 -5.16 -23.00 -14.67
CA LEU A 114 -4.35 -22.64 -13.52
C LEU A 114 -3.17 -23.61 -13.37
N PRO A 115 -1.95 -23.11 -13.16
CA PRO A 115 -0.82 -23.98 -12.87
C PRO A 115 -1.05 -24.72 -11.53
N ASP A 116 -0.67 -25.99 -11.47
CA ASP A 116 -0.76 -26.76 -10.23
C ASP A 116 0.15 -26.15 -9.15
N TRP A 117 -0.48 -25.59 -8.11
CA TRP A 117 0.21 -24.89 -7.03
C TRP A 117 1.24 -25.78 -6.32
N LYS A 118 0.99 -27.10 -6.22
CA LYS A 118 1.93 -28.03 -5.60
C LYS A 118 3.20 -28.13 -6.42
N SER A 119 3.06 -28.30 -7.73
CA SER A 119 4.19 -28.37 -8.65
C SER A 119 5.03 -27.08 -8.64
N VAL A 120 4.37 -25.93 -8.58
CA VAL A 120 5.05 -24.61 -8.51
C VAL A 120 5.81 -24.47 -7.20
N LEU A 121 5.19 -24.83 -6.07
CA LEU A 121 5.83 -24.75 -4.76
C LEU A 121 7.01 -25.72 -4.64
N LEU A 122 6.85 -26.98 -5.07
CA LEU A 122 7.93 -27.98 -5.08
C LEU A 122 9.12 -27.54 -5.94
N ARG A 123 8.88 -26.83 -7.05
CA ARG A 123 9.95 -26.33 -7.94
C ARG A 123 10.61 -25.04 -7.49
N GLY A 124 9.98 -24.27 -6.58
CA GLY A 124 10.40 -22.92 -6.24
C GLY A 124 10.51 -22.61 -4.74
N TRP A 125 10.28 -23.57 -3.84
CA TRP A 125 10.28 -23.33 -2.39
C TRP A 125 11.59 -22.72 -1.88
N TYR A 126 12.73 -23.07 -2.49
CA TYR A 126 14.04 -22.56 -2.10
C TYR A 126 14.20 -21.05 -2.34
N TYR A 127 13.39 -20.42 -3.22
CA TYR A 127 13.37 -18.96 -3.37
C TYR A 127 12.86 -18.22 -2.13
N MET A 128 12.15 -18.91 -1.24
CA MET A 128 11.68 -18.34 0.02
C MET A 128 12.77 -18.35 1.10
N ILE A 129 13.82 -19.15 0.96
CA ILE A 129 14.88 -19.28 1.98
C ILE A 129 15.50 -17.92 2.31
N PRO A 130 15.93 -17.07 1.34
CA PRO A 130 16.53 -15.77 1.67
C PRO A 130 15.58 -14.82 2.38
N LEU A 131 14.30 -14.85 2.01
CA LEU A 131 13.26 -13.99 2.60
C LEU A 131 12.93 -14.43 4.03
N VAL A 132 12.76 -15.74 4.24
CA VAL A 132 12.53 -16.31 5.56
C VAL A 132 13.74 -16.04 6.45
N LEU A 133 14.95 -16.27 5.95
CA LEU A 133 16.19 -16.00 6.68
C LEU A 133 16.30 -14.52 7.08
N LEU A 134 16.07 -13.60 6.13
CA LEU A 134 16.06 -12.16 6.40
C LEU A 134 15.05 -11.81 7.49
N PHE A 135 13.81 -12.26 7.35
CA PHE A 135 12.75 -11.96 8.30
C PHE A 135 13.05 -12.54 9.68
N THR A 136 13.49 -13.80 9.75
CA THR A 136 13.85 -14.44 11.03
C THR A 136 14.97 -13.69 11.73
N LEU A 137 16.04 -13.31 11.01
CA LEU A 137 17.15 -12.56 11.61
C LEU A 137 16.74 -11.18 12.13
N VAL A 138 15.88 -10.47 11.39
CA VAL A 138 15.30 -9.19 11.83
C VAL A 138 14.42 -9.36 13.08
N VAL A 139 13.58 -10.39 13.12
CA VAL A 139 12.71 -10.67 14.27
C VAL A 139 13.52 -11.09 15.50
N MET A 140 14.63 -11.81 15.29
CA MET A 140 15.63 -12.13 16.33
C MET A 140 16.46 -10.93 16.79
N ARG A 141 16.15 -9.71 16.32
CA ARG A 141 16.80 -8.44 16.69
C ARG A 141 18.27 -8.33 16.27
N PHE A 142 18.71 -9.09 15.25
CA PHE A 142 19.99 -8.80 14.61
C PHE A 142 19.92 -7.48 13.85
N SER A 143 21.09 -6.87 13.60
CA SER A 143 21.13 -5.65 12.80
C SER A 143 20.62 -5.93 11.38
N PRO A 144 19.88 -4.99 10.77
CA PRO A 144 19.39 -5.18 9.40
C PRO A 144 20.50 -5.42 8.37
N ALA A 145 21.68 -4.81 8.57
CA ALA A 145 22.86 -5.05 7.74
C ALA A 145 23.33 -6.51 7.82
N PHE A 146 23.35 -7.09 9.02
CA PHE A 146 23.69 -8.50 9.23
C PHE A 146 22.65 -9.42 8.58
N ALA A 147 21.36 -9.13 8.75
CA ALA A 147 20.28 -9.89 8.11
C ALA A 147 20.37 -9.85 6.58
N GLY A 148 20.62 -8.68 6.01
CA GLY A 148 20.82 -8.49 4.57
C GLY A 148 22.04 -9.25 4.03
N PHE A 149 23.17 -9.21 4.74
CA PHE A 149 24.37 -9.96 4.36
C PHE A 149 24.10 -11.47 4.24
N TRP A 150 23.51 -12.08 5.27
CA TRP A 150 23.20 -13.52 5.25
C TRP A 150 22.12 -13.88 4.24
N ALA A 151 21.14 -13.01 4.00
CA ALA A 151 20.17 -13.19 2.93
C ALA A 151 20.85 -13.21 1.55
N ILE A 152 21.77 -12.28 1.27
CA ILE A 152 22.55 -12.25 0.02
C ILE A 152 23.41 -13.50 -0.11
N VAL A 153 24.13 -13.91 0.94
CA VAL A 153 24.94 -15.14 0.95
C VAL A 153 24.06 -16.34 0.61
N SER A 154 22.86 -16.45 1.20
CA SER A 154 21.93 -17.54 0.90
C SER A 154 21.46 -17.54 -0.55
N ILE A 155 21.21 -16.37 -1.17
CA ILE A 155 20.87 -16.26 -2.59
C ILE A 155 22.00 -16.79 -3.46
N VAL A 156 23.25 -16.39 -3.16
CA VAL A 156 24.43 -16.85 -3.90
C VAL A 156 24.60 -18.37 -3.79
N VAL A 157 24.51 -18.92 -2.57
CA VAL A 157 24.60 -20.37 -2.34
C VAL A 157 23.52 -21.12 -3.13
N ILE A 158 22.27 -20.65 -3.07
CA ILE A 158 21.16 -21.27 -3.79
C ILE A 158 21.35 -21.16 -5.31
N GLY A 159 21.76 -19.99 -5.81
CA GLY A 159 21.96 -19.76 -7.25
C GLY A 159 23.09 -20.61 -7.86
N VAL A 160 24.11 -20.95 -7.06
CA VAL A 160 25.19 -21.86 -7.47
C VAL A 160 24.75 -23.33 -7.44
N LEU A 161 23.99 -23.74 -6.41
CA LEU A 161 23.58 -25.13 -6.22
C LEU A 161 22.40 -25.54 -7.12
N VAL A 162 21.42 -24.65 -7.28
CA VAL A 162 20.15 -24.96 -7.94
C VAL A 162 20.08 -24.25 -9.30
N PRO A 163 20.00 -25.00 -10.42
CA PRO A 163 19.89 -24.39 -11.75
C PRO A 163 18.51 -23.75 -11.93
N TYR A 164 18.49 -22.47 -12.32
CA TYR A 164 17.28 -21.77 -12.75
C TYR A 164 17.20 -21.75 -14.27
N ARG A 165 16.12 -22.31 -14.85
CA ARG A 165 15.94 -22.43 -16.31
C ARG A 165 17.18 -23.02 -17.02
N GLY A 166 17.79 -24.03 -16.39
CA GLY A 166 18.99 -24.71 -16.89
C GLY A 166 20.32 -23.98 -16.67
N HIS A 167 20.32 -22.79 -16.06
CA HIS A 167 21.52 -21.99 -15.82
C HIS A 167 21.80 -21.84 -14.31
N ARG A 168 23.03 -22.13 -13.89
CA ARG A 168 23.51 -21.86 -12.53
C ARG A 168 24.23 -20.51 -12.51
N MET A 169 24.17 -19.81 -11.39
CA MET A 169 24.96 -18.60 -11.21
C MET A 169 26.44 -18.95 -11.29
N ASN A 170 27.14 -18.31 -12.22
CA ASN A 170 28.59 -18.38 -12.32
C ASN A 170 29.23 -17.19 -11.57
N LEU A 171 30.55 -17.18 -11.47
CA LEU A 171 31.30 -16.10 -10.82
C LEU A 171 31.01 -14.72 -11.46
N ARG A 172 30.80 -14.67 -12.77
CA ARG A 172 30.51 -13.43 -13.48
C ARG A 172 29.15 -12.85 -13.09
N ASP A 173 28.13 -13.70 -12.96
CA ASP A 173 26.80 -13.29 -12.52
C ASP A 173 26.83 -12.72 -11.09
N ILE A 174 27.66 -13.32 -10.22
CA ILE A 174 27.87 -12.83 -8.84
C ILE A 174 28.56 -11.46 -8.87
N PHE A 175 29.62 -11.29 -9.66
CA PHE A 175 30.31 -10.01 -9.81
C PHE A 175 29.41 -8.93 -10.43
N ASP A 176 28.61 -9.29 -11.44
CA ASP A 176 27.66 -8.38 -12.06
C ASP A 176 26.54 -7.98 -11.07
N ALA A 177 26.04 -8.92 -10.26
CA ALA A 177 25.09 -8.62 -9.18
C ALA A 177 25.69 -7.68 -8.12
N LEU A 178 26.94 -7.93 -7.68
CA LEU A 178 27.66 -7.04 -6.75
C LEU A 178 27.90 -5.66 -7.35
N ARG A 179 28.26 -5.59 -8.64
CA ARG A 179 28.41 -4.32 -9.37
C ARG A 179 27.09 -3.56 -9.42
N ILE A 180 25.99 -4.21 -9.77
CA ILE A 180 24.65 -3.60 -9.79
C ILE A 180 24.29 -3.10 -8.39
N GLY A 181 24.48 -3.92 -7.36
CA GLY A 181 24.24 -3.54 -5.97
C GLY A 181 25.10 -2.34 -5.53
N GLY A 182 26.38 -2.30 -5.93
CA GLY A 182 27.29 -1.18 -5.66
C GLY A 182 26.86 0.10 -6.36
N MET A 183 26.49 0.04 -7.65
CA MET A 183 25.98 1.20 -8.39
C MET A 183 24.68 1.73 -7.77
N SER A 184 23.74 0.86 -7.43
CA SER A 184 22.50 1.25 -6.75
C SER A 184 22.77 1.88 -5.38
N SER A 185 23.73 1.34 -4.62
CA SER A 185 24.12 1.87 -3.31
C SER A 185 24.77 3.26 -3.43
N LEU A 186 25.60 3.50 -4.46
CA LEU A 186 26.19 4.81 -4.73
C LEU A 186 25.13 5.87 -5.02
N THR A 187 24.10 5.53 -5.80
CA THR A 187 22.97 6.45 -6.05
C THR A 187 22.23 6.81 -4.77
N VAL A 188 21.91 5.81 -3.92
CA VAL A 188 21.26 6.05 -2.63
C VAL A 188 22.15 6.86 -1.69
N GLY A 189 23.44 6.51 -1.59
CA GLY A 189 24.42 7.20 -0.75
C GLY A 189 24.62 8.66 -1.14
N ALA A 190 24.72 8.97 -2.44
CA ALA A 190 24.83 10.35 -2.92
C ALA A 190 23.60 11.18 -2.55
N VAL A 191 22.40 10.63 -2.75
CA VAL A 191 21.13 11.30 -2.39
C VAL A 191 21.04 11.55 -0.89
N VAL A 192 21.30 10.53 -0.05
CA VAL A 192 21.26 10.67 1.42
C VAL A 192 22.31 11.66 1.91
N GLY A 193 23.53 11.65 1.34
CA GLY A 193 24.58 12.59 1.68
C GLY A 193 24.21 14.06 1.39
N THR A 194 23.65 14.33 0.20
CA THR A 194 23.17 15.68 -0.14
C THR A 194 21.99 16.10 0.74
N ILE A 195 21.07 15.18 1.03
CA ILE A 195 19.94 15.45 1.92
C ILE A 195 20.40 15.73 3.35
N GLY A 196 21.45 15.08 3.84
CA GLY A 196 22.05 15.38 5.15
C GLY A 196 22.47 16.85 5.29
N ILE A 197 22.99 17.46 4.21
CA ILE A 197 23.30 18.90 4.16
C ILE A 197 22.02 19.72 4.24
N VAL A 198 20.98 19.35 3.49
CA VAL A 198 19.67 20.02 3.54
C VAL A 198 19.07 19.95 4.94
N ILE A 199 19.09 18.78 5.58
CA ILE A 199 18.65 18.59 6.97
C ILE A 199 19.44 19.51 7.89
N GLY A 200 20.76 19.52 7.80
CA GLY A 200 21.61 20.37 8.64
C GLY A 200 21.30 21.86 8.46
N VAL A 201 21.06 22.33 7.24
CA VAL A 201 20.65 23.72 6.99
C VAL A 201 19.26 23.99 7.55
N VAL A 202 18.29 23.08 7.36
CA VAL A 202 16.91 23.26 7.84
C VAL A 202 16.86 23.28 9.38
N ASP A 203 17.64 22.43 10.03
CA ASP A 203 17.78 22.37 11.49
C ASP A 203 18.44 23.65 12.03
N LEU A 204 19.59 24.05 11.47
CA LEU A 204 20.31 25.25 11.88
C LEU A 204 19.55 26.56 11.62
N THR A 205 18.74 26.61 10.56
CA THR A 205 17.92 27.79 10.21
C THR A 205 16.58 27.81 10.95
N GLY A 206 16.18 26.71 11.60
CA GLY A 206 14.85 26.57 12.22
C GLY A 206 13.70 26.55 11.20
N LEU A 207 13.99 26.33 9.91
CA LEU A 207 12.98 26.36 8.86
C LEU A 207 11.93 25.24 9.07
N GLY A 208 12.33 24.07 9.58
CA GLY A 208 11.43 22.96 9.88
C GLY A 208 10.40 23.31 10.97
N LEU A 209 10.84 24.02 12.01
CA LEU A 209 9.95 24.53 13.06
C LEU A 209 8.98 25.58 12.50
N ARG A 210 9.46 26.50 11.64
CA ARG A 210 8.58 27.50 11.00
C ARG A 210 7.50 26.89 10.12
N PHE A 211 7.83 25.84 9.36
CA PHE A 211 6.82 25.10 8.60
C PHE A 211 5.86 24.34 9.51
N SER A 212 6.36 23.82 10.63
CA SER A 212 5.54 23.13 11.61
C SER A 212 4.54 24.08 12.26
N ASP A 213 4.98 25.26 12.71
CA ASP A 213 4.13 26.34 13.21
C ASP A 213 3.07 26.72 12.18
N LEU A 214 3.46 26.86 10.91
CA LEU A 214 2.52 27.20 9.82
C LEU A 214 1.45 26.12 9.62
N ILE A 215 1.80 24.83 9.74
CA ILE A 215 0.82 23.74 9.68
C ILE A 215 -0.13 23.82 10.88
N VAL A 216 0.39 24.03 12.09
CA VAL A 216 -0.41 24.12 13.31
C VAL A 216 -1.36 25.33 13.25
N ASP A 217 -0.85 26.50 12.87
CA ASP A 217 -1.63 27.74 12.75
C ASP A 217 -2.72 27.63 11.68
N LEU A 218 -2.38 27.13 10.49
CA LEU A 218 -3.37 26.93 9.42
C LEU A 218 -4.39 25.84 9.78
N SER A 219 -4.00 24.84 10.59
CA SER A 219 -4.91 23.83 11.09
C SER A 219 -5.83 24.34 12.22
N GLY A 220 -5.54 25.51 12.79
CA GLY A 220 -6.23 26.04 13.96
C GLY A 220 -6.08 25.15 15.20
N GLY A 221 -5.02 24.35 15.28
CA GLY A 221 -4.79 23.36 16.33
C GLY A 221 -5.57 22.05 16.17
N TYR A 222 -6.37 21.88 15.11
CA TYR A 222 -7.11 20.63 14.87
C TYR A 222 -6.25 19.60 14.15
N LEU A 223 -5.92 18.48 14.82
CA LEU A 223 -5.07 17.41 14.26
C LEU A 223 -5.57 16.87 12.91
N LEU A 224 -6.90 16.79 12.71
CA LEU A 224 -7.49 16.34 11.46
C LEU A 224 -7.14 17.30 10.30
N ALA A 225 -7.22 18.61 10.55
CA ALA A 225 -6.88 19.62 9.56
C ALA A 225 -5.37 19.59 9.27
N ALA A 226 -4.53 19.39 10.30
CA ALA A 226 -3.10 19.22 10.13
C ALA A 226 -2.75 18.01 9.25
N LEU A 227 -3.36 16.83 9.48
CA LEU A 227 -3.14 15.65 8.64
C LEU A 227 -3.51 15.88 7.17
N VAL A 228 -4.60 16.61 6.91
CA VAL A 228 -4.99 17.01 5.55
C VAL A 228 -3.95 17.93 4.93
N LEU A 229 -3.49 18.95 5.65
CA LEU A 229 -2.43 19.87 5.19
C LEU A 229 -1.13 19.11 4.91
N VAL A 230 -0.72 18.21 5.81
CA VAL A 230 0.47 17.36 5.64
C VAL A 230 0.34 16.49 4.39
N THR A 231 -0.84 15.93 4.12
CA THR A 231 -1.09 15.16 2.90
C THR A 231 -0.96 16.01 1.64
N VAL A 232 -1.49 17.24 1.66
CA VAL A 232 -1.39 18.19 0.53
C VAL A 232 0.07 18.59 0.30
N VAL A 233 0.80 18.95 1.35
CA VAL A 233 2.23 19.30 1.28
C VAL A 233 3.02 18.10 0.75
N SER A 234 2.75 16.91 1.27
CA SER A 234 3.38 15.66 0.81
C SER A 234 3.16 15.40 -0.67
N TRP A 235 1.93 15.56 -1.16
CA TRP A 235 1.60 15.40 -2.58
C TRP A 235 2.33 16.41 -3.47
N LEU A 236 2.41 17.67 -3.06
CA LEU A 236 3.14 18.72 -3.79
C LEU A 236 4.65 18.44 -3.85
N LEU A 237 5.24 18.04 -2.71
CA LEU A 237 6.67 17.74 -2.63
C LEU A 237 7.04 16.42 -3.33
N GLY A 238 6.12 15.45 -3.36
CA GLY A 238 6.30 14.19 -4.07
C GLY A 238 6.42 14.35 -5.59
N ALA A 239 6.06 15.52 -6.14
CA ALA A 239 6.21 15.82 -7.57
C ALA A 239 7.69 15.89 -7.97
N GLY A 240 8.21 14.79 -8.54
CA GLY A 240 9.56 14.74 -9.12
C GLY A 240 10.67 14.30 -8.16
N LEU A 241 10.34 13.92 -6.93
CA LEU A 241 11.27 13.30 -5.99
C LEU A 241 11.18 11.77 -6.04
N THR A 242 12.27 11.08 -5.68
CA THR A 242 12.18 9.65 -5.36
C THR A 242 11.40 9.47 -4.06
N VAL A 243 10.78 8.30 -3.84
CA VAL A 243 10.01 8.04 -2.62
C VAL A 243 10.82 8.34 -1.35
N THR A 244 12.07 7.87 -1.31
CA THR A 244 12.97 8.09 -0.18
C THR A 244 13.19 9.59 0.07
N SER A 245 13.44 10.36 -1.00
CA SER A 245 13.62 11.81 -0.90
C SER A 245 12.34 12.52 -0.47
N SER A 246 11.18 12.11 -0.99
CA SER A 246 9.88 12.67 -0.61
C SER A 246 9.59 12.43 0.88
N TYR A 247 9.78 11.22 1.38
CA TYR A 247 9.64 10.92 2.80
C TYR A 247 10.51 11.82 3.67
N ILE A 248 11.81 11.95 3.34
CA ILE A 248 12.72 12.76 4.16
C ILE A 248 12.26 14.22 4.19
N MET A 249 11.91 14.80 3.04
CA MET A 249 11.44 16.19 2.98
C MET A 249 10.18 16.40 3.81
N VAL A 250 9.19 15.51 3.70
CA VAL A 250 7.96 15.63 4.48
C VAL A 250 8.23 15.38 5.96
N ALA A 251 9.15 14.47 6.31
CA ALA A 251 9.48 14.17 7.71
C ALA A 251 10.07 15.41 8.41
N ILE A 252 10.97 16.12 7.75
CA ILE A 252 11.57 17.35 8.29
C ILE A 252 10.55 18.46 8.48
N LEU A 253 9.59 18.58 7.56
CA LEU A 253 8.65 19.71 7.51
C LEU A 253 7.36 19.49 8.29
N ALA A 254 6.92 18.22 8.42
CA ALA A 254 5.60 17.89 8.94
C ALA A 254 5.61 16.95 10.13
N ALA A 255 6.65 16.12 10.34
CA ALA A 255 6.69 15.27 11.53
C ALA A 255 6.70 16.08 12.83
N PRO A 256 7.47 17.20 12.95
CA PRO A 256 7.45 18.01 14.17
C PRO A 256 6.06 18.61 14.45
N ALA A 257 5.36 19.10 13.43
CA ALA A 257 3.98 19.58 13.58
C ALA A 257 3.05 18.53 14.20
N LEU A 258 3.13 17.27 13.73
CA LEU A 258 2.31 16.19 14.28
C LEU A 258 2.72 15.86 15.73
N THR A 259 4.00 15.88 16.05
CA THR A 259 4.48 15.64 17.42
C THR A 259 4.10 16.75 18.38
N ASP A 260 4.13 18.00 17.94
CA ASP A 260 3.71 19.17 18.73
C ASP A 260 2.20 19.11 19.05
N MET A 261 1.43 18.46 18.17
CA MET A 261 0.01 18.19 18.36
C MET A 261 -0.28 16.93 19.18
N GLY A 262 0.74 16.29 19.75
CA GLY A 262 0.62 15.16 20.67
C GLY A 262 0.66 13.78 20.02
N VAL A 263 0.95 13.67 18.71
CA VAL A 263 1.16 12.37 18.06
C VAL A 263 2.55 11.83 18.45
N PRO A 264 2.68 10.56 18.89
CA PRO A 264 3.99 10.00 19.21
C PRO A 264 4.95 10.05 18.03
N LEU A 265 6.24 10.28 18.29
CA LEU A 265 7.27 10.45 17.25
C LEU A 265 7.27 9.34 16.20
N LEU A 266 7.24 8.08 16.63
CA LEU A 266 7.19 6.93 15.71
C LEU A 266 5.94 6.97 14.81
N VAL A 267 4.79 7.28 15.40
CA VAL A 267 3.50 7.36 14.70
C VAL A 267 3.50 8.51 13.69
N ALA A 268 4.04 9.68 14.06
CA ALA A 268 4.18 10.82 13.17
C ALA A 268 5.05 10.49 11.94
N HIS A 269 6.20 9.84 12.15
CA HIS A 269 7.06 9.39 11.06
C HIS A 269 6.40 8.31 10.18
N LEU A 270 5.64 7.38 10.76
CA LEU A 270 4.88 6.39 10.00
C LEU A 270 3.76 7.04 9.16
N ILE A 271 3.03 8.00 9.71
CA ILE A 271 2.02 8.80 9.00
C ILE A 271 2.66 9.51 7.81
N VAL A 272 3.77 10.21 8.04
CA VAL A 272 4.48 10.95 7.00
C VAL A 272 5.03 10.01 5.93
N PHE A 273 5.62 8.89 6.33
CA PHE A 273 6.04 7.84 5.40
C PHE A 273 4.86 7.32 4.57
N TRP A 274 3.68 7.18 5.18
CA TRP A 274 2.47 6.75 4.50
C TRP A 274 2.01 7.74 3.42
N VAL A 275 1.86 9.01 3.80
CA VAL A 275 1.34 10.05 2.89
C VAL A 275 2.36 10.45 1.82
N SER A 276 3.66 10.21 2.05
CA SER A 276 4.69 10.38 0.99
C SER A 276 4.55 9.39 -0.16
N GLN A 277 3.81 8.30 0.03
CA GLN A 277 3.53 7.35 -1.05
C GLN A 277 2.43 7.82 -2.01
N ASP A 278 1.70 8.87 -1.64
CA ASP A 278 0.52 9.34 -2.34
C ASP A 278 0.81 9.76 -3.79
N ALA A 279 1.93 10.44 -4.02
CA ALA A 279 2.33 10.92 -5.33
C ALA A 279 2.51 9.81 -6.38
N ASN A 280 2.65 8.54 -5.96
CA ASN A 280 2.75 7.42 -6.88
C ASN A 280 1.43 7.06 -7.57
N VAL A 281 0.29 7.42 -6.98
CA VAL A 281 -1.06 7.08 -7.48
C VAL A 281 -1.94 8.29 -7.73
N THR A 282 -1.67 9.43 -7.09
CA THR A 282 -2.49 10.63 -7.18
C THR A 282 -2.17 11.46 -8.44
N PRO A 283 -3.15 11.71 -9.32
CA PRO A 283 -3.00 12.62 -10.46
C PRO A 283 -2.63 14.04 -10.03
N PRO A 284 -1.86 14.81 -10.83
CA PRO A 284 -1.35 14.50 -12.17
C PRO A 284 0.03 13.81 -12.18
N ILE A 285 0.61 13.48 -11.01
CA ILE A 285 1.99 12.97 -10.89
C ILE A 285 2.03 11.45 -11.11
N ALA A 286 1.25 10.71 -10.31
CA ALA A 286 0.94 9.28 -10.40
C ALA A 286 1.97 8.37 -11.14
N LEU A 287 3.24 8.40 -10.72
CA LEU A 287 4.34 7.75 -11.45
C LEU A 287 4.14 6.24 -11.64
N ALA A 288 3.65 5.53 -10.62
CA ALA A 288 3.38 4.10 -10.70
C ALA A 288 2.23 3.82 -11.67
N SER A 289 1.21 4.67 -11.68
CA SER A 289 0.06 4.54 -12.57
C SER A 289 0.42 4.83 -14.03
N PHE A 290 1.36 5.73 -14.27
CA PHE A 290 1.89 5.98 -15.62
C PHE A 290 2.72 4.81 -16.12
N ALA A 291 3.60 4.24 -15.29
CA ALA A 291 4.30 3.00 -15.61
C ALA A 291 3.32 1.85 -15.92
N ALA A 292 2.28 1.68 -15.10
CA ALA A 292 1.27 0.64 -15.29
C ALA A 292 0.46 0.86 -16.57
N SER A 293 0.18 2.11 -16.94
CA SER A 293 -0.51 2.44 -18.18
C SER A 293 0.31 2.08 -19.43
N GLY A 294 1.64 2.16 -19.34
CA GLY A 294 2.55 1.72 -20.40
C GLY A 294 2.45 0.21 -20.66
N ILE A 295 2.26 -0.60 -19.61
CA ILE A 295 2.06 -2.05 -19.71
C ILE A 295 0.62 -2.37 -20.16
N SER A 296 -0.38 -1.66 -19.60
CA SER A 296 -1.79 -1.95 -19.89
C SER A 296 -2.25 -1.46 -21.27
N GLY A 297 -1.56 -0.46 -21.83
CA GLY A 297 -1.96 0.25 -23.05
C GLY A 297 -3.21 1.13 -22.86
N GLY A 298 -3.53 1.49 -21.62
CA GLY A 298 -4.61 2.41 -21.26
C GLY A 298 -4.14 3.87 -21.24
N ARG A 299 -5.07 4.83 -21.17
CA ARG A 299 -4.70 6.26 -21.09
C ARG A 299 -4.05 6.56 -19.71
N PRO A 300 -2.85 7.17 -19.64
CA PRO A 300 -2.14 7.38 -18.36
C PRO A 300 -2.98 8.12 -17.31
N MET A 301 -3.59 9.24 -17.69
CA MET A 301 -4.39 10.05 -16.76
C MET A 301 -5.65 9.34 -16.24
N ARG A 302 -6.30 8.53 -17.10
CA ARG A 302 -7.48 7.74 -16.67
C ARG A 302 -7.09 6.60 -15.73
N THR A 303 -5.96 5.96 -16.02
CA THR A 303 -5.36 4.93 -15.16
C THR A 303 -4.99 5.53 -13.80
N ALA A 304 -4.39 6.72 -13.77
CA ALA A 304 -4.07 7.44 -12.55
C ALA A 304 -5.32 7.77 -11.72
N TRP A 305 -6.37 8.33 -12.33
CA TRP A 305 -7.62 8.61 -11.62
C TRP A 305 -8.24 7.36 -11.00
N GLN A 306 -8.26 6.25 -11.75
CA GLN A 306 -8.75 4.97 -11.23
C GLN A 306 -7.86 4.41 -10.12
N SER A 307 -6.53 4.55 -10.23
CA SER A 307 -5.60 4.05 -9.22
C SER A 307 -5.76 4.81 -7.90
N TRP A 308 -5.96 6.13 -7.96
CA TRP A 308 -6.23 6.96 -6.80
C TRP A 308 -7.53 6.56 -6.10
N LEU A 309 -8.58 6.28 -6.88
CA LEU A 309 -9.86 5.78 -6.33
C LEU A 309 -9.71 4.42 -5.63
N LEU A 310 -8.83 3.56 -6.11
CA LEU A 310 -8.53 2.26 -5.50
C LEU A 310 -7.61 2.38 -4.28
N ALA A 311 -6.68 3.34 -4.30
CA ALA A 311 -5.70 3.56 -3.25
C ALA A 311 -6.22 4.41 -2.08
N ARG A 312 -7.52 4.71 -1.97
CA ARG A 312 -8.04 5.57 -0.88
C ARG A 312 -7.79 5.06 0.54
N GLY A 313 -7.49 3.77 0.70
CA GLY A 313 -6.97 3.23 1.96
C GLY A 313 -5.73 3.96 2.47
N LEU A 314 -4.96 4.59 1.57
CA LEU A 314 -3.78 5.39 1.89
C LEU A 314 -4.09 6.59 2.78
N TYR A 315 -5.31 7.12 2.72
CA TYR A 315 -5.72 8.26 3.55
C TYR A 315 -6.35 7.80 4.85
N ILE A 316 -7.06 6.67 4.84
CA ILE A 316 -7.79 6.18 6.02
C ILE A 316 -6.81 5.73 7.13
N VAL A 317 -5.76 5.00 6.75
CA VAL A 317 -4.84 4.39 7.72
C VAL A 317 -4.06 5.42 8.54
N PRO A 318 -3.52 6.52 7.96
CA PRO A 318 -2.93 7.61 8.75
C PRO A 318 -3.86 8.21 9.81
N PHE A 319 -5.15 8.39 9.53
CA PHE A 319 -6.09 8.86 10.54
C PHE A 319 -6.25 7.87 11.69
N LEU A 320 -6.34 6.57 11.39
CA LEU A 320 -6.37 5.54 12.43
C LEU A 320 -5.09 5.60 13.28
N MET A 321 -3.92 5.70 12.65
CA MET A 321 -2.65 5.80 13.37
C MET A 321 -2.59 7.04 14.28
N ALA A 322 -3.10 8.18 13.84
CA ALA A 322 -3.03 9.43 14.59
C ALA A 322 -3.99 9.49 15.80
N TYR A 323 -5.16 8.85 15.70
CA TYR A 323 -6.26 9.01 16.65
C TYR A 323 -6.56 7.77 17.50
N THR A 324 -5.88 6.66 17.24
CA THR A 324 -6.14 5.39 17.93
C THR A 324 -4.84 4.72 18.33
N ALA A 325 -4.94 3.78 19.28
CA ALA A 325 -3.81 3.01 19.77
C ALA A 325 -3.35 1.90 18.79
N LEU A 326 -3.53 2.10 17.47
CA LEU A 326 -3.26 1.10 16.43
C LEU A 326 -1.79 0.67 16.37
N VAL A 327 -0.88 1.61 16.67
CA VAL A 327 0.57 1.46 16.47
C VAL A 327 1.34 1.49 17.79
N ASP A 328 0.96 2.38 18.70
CA ASP A 328 1.67 2.70 19.94
C ASP A 328 0.96 2.18 21.21
N GLY A 329 -0.23 1.61 21.07
CA GLY A 329 -1.05 1.13 22.17
C GLY A 329 -0.77 -0.30 22.65
N PRO A 330 -1.25 -0.67 23.86
CA PRO A 330 -1.33 -2.06 24.27
C PRO A 330 -2.10 -2.90 23.26
N VAL A 331 -1.68 -4.16 23.07
CA VAL A 331 -2.34 -5.09 22.13
C VAL A 331 -3.83 -5.23 22.43
N ALA A 332 -4.22 -5.18 23.71
CA ALA A 332 -5.62 -5.25 24.13
C ALA A 332 -6.48 -4.10 23.57
N ASP A 333 -5.90 -2.90 23.45
CA ASP A 333 -6.59 -1.71 22.94
C ASP A 333 -6.52 -1.65 21.40
N ALA A 334 -5.47 -2.22 20.81
CA ALA A 334 -5.33 -2.31 19.35
C ALA A 334 -6.34 -3.29 18.72
N VAL A 335 -6.64 -4.43 19.37
CA VAL A 335 -7.58 -5.44 18.84
C VAL A 335 -8.97 -4.89 18.48
N PRO A 336 -9.70 -4.18 19.37
CA PRO A 336 -11.01 -3.62 19.02
C PRO A 336 -10.92 -2.56 17.91
N VAL A 337 -9.84 -1.77 17.87
CA VAL A 337 -9.57 -0.81 16.80
C VAL A 337 -9.41 -1.53 15.46
N VAL A 338 -8.64 -2.61 15.42
CA VAL A 338 -8.43 -3.41 14.20
C VAL A 338 -9.74 -4.02 13.72
N ILE A 339 -10.55 -4.58 14.62
CA ILE A 339 -11.87 -5.15 14.28
C ILE A 339 -12.77 -4.05 13.70
N SER A 340 -12.86 -2.90 14.36
CA SER A 340 -13.67 -1.77 13.89
C SER A 340 -13.18 -1.24 12.54
N ALA A 341 -11.87 -1.13 12.35
CA ALA A 341 -11.25 -0.70 11.10
C ALA A 341 -11.51 -1.69 9.96
N VAL A 342 -11.45 -3.00 10.20
CA VAL A 342 -11.80 -4.03 9.19
C VAL A 342 -13.24 -3.89 8.74
N ILE A 343 -14.18 -3.75 9.68
CA ILE A 343 -15.61 -3.59 9.38
C ILE A 343 -15.86 -2.24 8.68
N GLY A 344 -15.20 -1.17 9.16
CA GLY A 344 -15.29 0.17 8.59
C GLY A 344 -14.78 0.23 7.16
N ILE A 345 -13.61 -0.36 6.88
CA ILE A 345 -13.04 -0.47 5.52
C ILE A 345 -13.95 -1.30 4.63
N TYR A 346 -14.58 -2.36 5.15
CA TYR A 346 -15.56 -3.15 4.40
C TYR A 346 -16.79 -2.33 4.02
N ALA A 347 -17.36 -1.59 4.97
CA ALA A 347 -18.50 -0.70 4.73
C ALA A 347 -18.14 0.44 3.75
N LEU A 348 -16.98 1.08 3.93
CA LEU A 348 -16.48 2.12 3.03
C LEU A 348 -16.26 1.58 1.62
N SER A 349 -15.64 0.40 1.48
CA SER A 349 -15.39 -0.22 0.18
C SER A 349 -16.70 -0.57 -0.52
N ALA A 350 -17.69 -1.08 0.22
CA ALA A 350 -19.02 -1.37 -0.31
C ALA A 350 -19.76 -0.11 -0.76
N GLY A 351 -19.73 0.94 0.06
CA GLY A 351 -20.26 2.27 -0.26
C GLY A 351 -19.55 2.89 -1.47
N MET A 352 -18.23 2.78 -1.57
CA MET A 352 -17.49 3.34 -2.71
C MET A 352 -17.79 2.60 -4.02
N SER A 353 -17.77 1.27 -4.00
CA SER A 353 -18.04 0.44 -5.19
C SER A 353 -19.52 0.46 -5.61
N GLY A 354 -20.41 0.80 -4.67
CA GLY A 354 -21.85 0.79 -4.86
C GLY A 354 -22.42 -0.62 -4.93
N TYR A 355 -21.78 -1.56 -4.23
CA TYR A 355 -22.15 -2.97 -4.22
C TYR A 355 -21.76 -3.58 -2.88
N LEU A 356 -22.67 -4.33 -2.27
CA LEU A 356 -22.42 -5.10 -1.06
C LEU A 356 -22.81 -6.56 -1.31
N ARG A 357 -24.11 -6.85 -1.28
CA ARG A 357 -24.68 -8.13 -1.72
C ARG A 357 -25.53 -7.95 -2.97
N LYS A 358 -26.12 -6.77 -3.12
CA LYS A 358 -26.84 -6.30 -4.29
C LYS A 358 -26.30 -4.92 -4.69
N PRO A 359 -26.57 -4.45 -5.92
CA PRO A 359 -26.30 -3.07 -6.29
C PRO A 359 -26.94 -2.13 -5.25
N THR A 360 -26.13 -1.31 -4.59
CA THR A 360 -26.63 -0.39 -3.55
C THR A 360 -27.33 0.77 -4.21
N THR A 361 -28.44 1.22 -3.63
CA THR A 361 -29.04 2.50 -3.99
C THR A 361 -28.18 3.68 -3.52
N TRP A 362 -28.44 4.89 -4.02
CA TRP A 362 -27.67 6.07 -3.63
C TRP A 362 -27.78 6.38 -2.12
N TYR A 363 -28.92 6.11 -1.48
CA TYR A 363 -29.09 6.30 -0.04
C TYR A 363 -28.36 5.22 0.78
N GLU A 364 -28.43 3.95 0.38
CA GLU A 364 -27.65 2.86 1.00
C GLU A 364 -26.15 3.16 0.91
N ARG A 365 -25.72 3.77 -0.20
CA ARG A 365 -24.34 4.19 -0.42
C ARG A 365 -23.89 5.25 0.59
N ILE A 366 -24.70 6.29 0.80
CA ILE A 366 -24.39 7.33 1.79
C ILE A 366 -24.36 6.75 3.20
N VAL A 367 -25.32 5.88 3.54
CA VAL A 367 -25.37 5.23 4.85
C VAL A 367 -24.15 4.34 5.08
N LEU A 368 -23.72 3.56 4.09
CA LEU A 368 -22.51 2.73 4.18
C LEU A 368 -21.23 3.57 4.32
N LEU A 369 -21.15 4.70 3.60
CA LEU A 369 -20.02 5.62 3.74
C LEU A 369 -19.99 6.25 5.14
N ALA A 370 -21.14 6.70 5.65
CA ALA A 370 -21.26 7.25 7.00
C ALA A 370 -20.94 6.18 8.07
N ALA A 371 -21.47 4.97 7.92
CA ALA A 371 -21.18 3.83 8.80
C ALA A 371 -19.67 3.53 8.85
N GLY A 372 -19.02 3.51 7.69
CA GLY A 372 -17.58 3.29 7.60
C GLY A 372 -16.76 4.38 8.27
N ILE A 373 -17.09 5.66 8.05
CA ILE A 373 -16.43 6.80 8.71
C ILE A 373 -16.61 6.72 10.24
N LEU A 374 -17.82 6.41 10.72
CA LEU A 374 -18.10 6.30 12.15
C LEU A 374 -17.39 5.13 12.83
N LEU A 375 -17.19 4.01 12.13
CA LEU A 375 -16.42 2.86 12.62
C LEU A 375 -14.91 3.10 12.66
N ILE A 376 -14.43 4.03 11.83
CA ILE A 376 -13.03 4.47 11.79
C ILE A 376 -12.77 5.56 12.83
N ALA A 377 -13.77 6.39 13.12
CA ALA A 377 -13.68 7.41 14.15
C ALA A 377 -13.54 6.76 15.54
N PRO A 378 -12.57 7.19 16.36
CA PRO A 378 -12.36 6.61 17.69
C PRO A 378 -13.61 6.83 18.57
N GLY A 379 -14.15 5.74 19.12
CA GLY A 379 -15.22 5.81 20.11
C GLY A 379 -16.09 4.57 20.15
N LEU A 380 -16.48 4.12 21.35
CA LEU A 380 -17.38 2.99 21.48
C LEU A 380 -18.78 3.31 20.92
N VAL A 381 -19.28 4.51 21.19
CA VAL A 381 -20.60 4.97 20.72
C VAL A 381 -20.61 5.13 19.19
N THR A 382 -19.56 5.73 18.62
CA THR A 382 -19.42 5.87 17.16
C THR A 382 -19.33 4.51 16.48
N ASN A 383 -18.61 3.56 17.07
CA ASN A 383 -18.52 2.20 16.56
C ASN A 383 -19.87 1.47 16.61
N LEU A 384 -20.63 1.58 17.70
CA LEU A 384 -21.96 0.95 17.81
C LEU A 384 -22.96 1.56 16.81
N ILE A 385 -22.94 2.88 16.65
CA ILE A 385 -23.78 3.57 15.65
C ILE A 385 -23.37 3.14 14.24
N GLY A 386 -22.08 3.15 13.91
CA GLY A 386 -21.60 2.73 12.59
C GLY A 386 -21.92 1.27 12.28
N LEU A 387 -21.76 0.38 13.27
CA LEU A 387 -22.11 -1.04 13.13
C LEU A 387 -23.62 -1.21 12.89
N SER A 388 -24.46 -0.54 13.67
CA SER A 388 -25.92 -0.62 13.51
C SER A 388 -26.38 -0.12 12.13
N LEU A 389 -25.82 0.99 11.63
CA LEU A 389 -26.10 1.50 10.29
C LEU A 389 -25.69 0.49 9.20
N GLY A 390 -24.52 -0.12 9.33
CA GLY A 390 -24.06 -1.18 8.43
C GLY A 390 -24.97 -2.41 8.43
N VAL A 391 -25.37 -2.87 9.62
CA VAL A 391 -26.30 -4.00 9.79
C VAL A 391 -27.66 -3.70 9.20
N VAL A 392 -28.19 -2.48 9.39
CA VAL A 392 -29.48 -2.07 8.81
C VAL A 392 -29.42 -2.17 7.29
N VAL A 393 -28.39 -1.63 6.64
CA VAL A 393 -28.24 -1.74 5.17
C VAL A 393 -28.10 -3.20 4.74
N TYR A 394 -27.33 -4.00 5.46
CA TYR A 394 -27.17 -5.42 5.17
C TYR A 394 -28.51 -6.19 5.24
N VAL A 395 -29.28 -5.97 6.31
CA VAL A 395 -30.60 -6.61 6.52
C VAL A 395 -31.59 -6.13 5.47
N LEU A 396 -31.62 -4.84 5.14
CA LEU A 396 -32.48 -4.30 4.07
C LEU A 396 -32.16 -4.97 2.72
N GLN A 397 -30.89 -5.18 2.38
CA GLN A 397 -30.51 -5.89 1.17
C GLN A 397 -30.84 -7.38 1.20
N TRP A 398 -30.78 -8.01 2.38
CA TRP A 398 -31.14 -9.41 2.57
C TRP A 398 -32.65 -9.65 2.41
N LEU A 399 -33.47 -8.78 3.00
CA LEU A 399 -34.93 -8.85 2.92
C LEU A 399 -35.48 -8.47 1.54
N ARG A 400 -34.72 -7.70 0.74
CA ARG A 400 -35.10 -7.37 -0.63
C ARG A 400 -35.12 -8.65 -1.45
N THR A 401 -36.27 -9.13 -1.90
CA THR A 401 -36.37 -10.27 -2.82
C THR A 401 -35.67 -9.92 -4.15
N SER A 402 -34.93 -10.89 -4.70
CA SER A 402 -34.24 -10.71 -5.97
C SER A 402 -35.28 -10.50 -7.07
N ARG A 403 -35.42 -9.27 -7.58
CA ARG A 403 -36.00 -9.10 -8.91
C ARG A 403 -35.03 -9.78 -9.88
N PRO A 404 -35.50 -10.70 -10.76
CA PRO A 404 -34.62 -11.32 -11.73
C PRO A 404 -33.98 -10.21 -12.55
N THR A 405 -32.66 -10.14 -12.50
CA THR A 405 -31.88 -9.31 -13.42
C THR A 405 -32.25 -9.77 -14.83
N ARG A 406 -32.82 -8.86 -15.63
CA ARG A 406 -32.99 -9.07 -17.07
C ARG A 406 -31.62 -9.46 -17.63
N ASP A 407 -31.52 -10.69 -18.16
CA ASP A 407 -30.39 -11.11 -18.99
C ASP A 407 -30.30 -10.13 -20.16
N VAL A 408 -29.31 -9.24 -20.12
CA VAL A 408 -28.88 -8.48 -21.29
C VAL A 408 -27.85 -9.35 -22.01
N SER A 409 -28.31 -10.45 -22.58
CA SER A 409 -27.53 -11.28 -23.48
C SER A 409 -28.45 -12.06 -24.43
N GLN A 410 -29.09 -11.33 -25.33
CA GLN A 410 -29.34 -11.84 -26.67
C GLN A 410 -28.77 -10.80 -27.65
N PRO A 411 -27.75 -11.14 -28.44
CA PRO A 411 -27.45 -10.36 -29.64
C PRO A 411 -28.65 -10.50 -30.58
N GLU A 412 -29.20 -9.38 -31.02
CA GLU A 412 -30.16 -9.37 -32.13
C GLU A 412 -29.51 -10.08 -33.33
N GLU A 413 -30.08 -11.22 -33.71
CA GLU A 413 -29.78 -11.87 -34.98
C GLU A 413 -30.01 -10.87 -36.12
N SER A 414 -28.94 -10.67 -36.88
CA SER A 414 -28.88 -10.24 -38.27
C SER A 414 -30.23 -10.09 -38.98
N ARG A 415 -30.67 -8.84 -39.14
CA ARG A 415 -31.34 -8.42 -40.38
C ARG A 415 -30.27 -8.04 -41.39
N GLY A 416 -30.08 -8.91 -42.37
CA GLY A 416 -29.24 -8.74 -43.55
C GLY A 416 -29.61 -9.81 -44.55
#